data_AF-A0A9D6EM84-F1
#
_entry.id   AF-A0A9D6EM84-F1
#
_cell.length_a   1.000
_cell.length_b   1.000
_cell.length_c   1.000
_cell.angle_alpha   90.00
_cell.angle_beta   90.00
_cell.angle_gamma   90.00
#
_symmetry.space_group_name_H-M   'P 1'
#
loop_
_entity.id
_entity.type
_entity.pdbx_description
1 polymer ?
#
loop_
_entity_poly.entity_id
_entity_poly.type
_entity_poly.pdbx_seq_one_letter_code
_entity_poly.pdbx_strand_id
1 'polypeptide(L)'
;MLCRSGIILGLIILISTSSVSAAVDLTSEVSRLQALVASLQAKLNQLLNQVIERATLGGAASPLPQTVPVSPVNTPSLPALGVSGMNFPPEPKRSTTTFIENLSPSSGPVGTVVTIKGRGFTTQSPNTIYASYQVIKGVKSRDGTTLTFIVSAFDNDFAGPKVFKNRPAGRTVSLPLIVTVQNDTGISNDMMFTVTYPAPIYEPQI
;
A
#
# COMPACT_ATOMS: atom_id res chain seq x y z
N MET A 1 -10.87 53.35 39.99
CA MET A 1 -9.95 52.22 39.72
C MET A 1 -10.74 50.90 39.83
N LEU A 2 -11.67 50.62 38.91
CA LEU A 2 -12.47 49.36 38.92
C LEU A 2 -13.01 48.92 37.53
N CYS A 3 -13.05 49.80 36.52
CA CYS A 3 -13.60 49.44 35.19
C CYS A 3 -12.73 48.54 34.29
N ARG A 4 -11.47 48.24 34.65
CA ARG A 4 -10.58 47.42 33.82
C ARG A 4 -10.58 45.92 34.18
N SER A 5 -11.17 45.53 35.31
CA SER A 5 -11.13 44.14 35.79
C SER A 5 -12.27 43.27 35.24
N GLY A 6 -13.44 43.84 34.94
CA GLY A 6 -14.59 43.08 34.43
C GLY A 6 -14.47 42.60 32.97
N ILE A 7 -13.70 43.31 32.14
CA ILE A 7 -13.54 42.98 30.70
C ILE A 7 -12.66 41.74 30.52
N ILE A 8 -11.64 41.57 31.37
CA ILE A 8 -10.71 40.42 31.29
C ILE A 8 -11.42 39.14 31.73
N LEU A 9 -12.28 39.19 32.76
CA LEU A 9 -13.04 38.03 33.22
C LEU A 9 -14.11 37.58 32.21
N GLY A 10 -14.79 38.53 31.55
CA GLY A 10 -15.77 38.23 30.49
C GLY A 10 -15.14 37.60 29.24
N LEU A 11 -13.93 38.03 28.86
CA LEU A 11 -13.22 37.49 27.71
C LEU A 11 -12.75 36.04 27.97
N ILE A 12 -12.30 35.74 29.19
CA ILE A 12 -11.88 34.37 29.57
C ILE A 12 -13.07 33.39 29.54
N ILE A 13 -14.25 33.81 30.00
CA ILE A 13 -15.47 32.98 29.99
C ILE A 13 -15.98 32.74 28.55
N LEU A 14 -15.89 33.73 27.65
CA LEU A 14 -16.25 33.55 26.24
C LEU A 14 -15.31 32.57 25.51
N ILE A 15 -14.00 32.63 25.78
CA ILE A 15 -13.02 31.74 25.15
C ILE A 15 -13.18 30.29 25.67
N SER A 16 -13.55 30.11 26.93
CA SER A 16 -13.83 28.77 27.50
C SER A 16 -15.09 28.14 26.90
N THR A 17 -16.17 28.91 26.68
CA THR A 17 -17.43 28.38 26.16
C THR A 17 -17.39 28.04 24.67
N SER A 18 -16.68 28.82 23.85
CA SER A 18 -16.49 28.52 22.42
C SER A 18 -15.66 27.25 22.19
N SER A 19 -14.64 27.03 23.02
CA SER A 19 -13.75 25.86 22.96
C SER A 19 -14.49 24.56 23.34
N VAL A 20 -15.42 24.64 24.30
CA VAL A 20 -16.25 23.50 24.72
C VAL A 20 -17.28 23.15 23.65
N SER A 21 -17.89 24.14 22.99
CA SER A 21 -18.87 23.87 21.91
C SER A 21 -18.23 23.19 20.69
N ALA A 22 -17.01 23.57 20.31
CA ALA A 22 -16.26 22.91 19.24
C ALA A 22 -15.83 21.46 19.60
N ALA A 23 -15.51 21.21 20.88
CA ALA A 23 -15.19 19.87 21.37
C ALA A 23 -16.42 18.93 21.38
N VAL A 24 -17.62 19.45 21.69
CA VAL A 24 -18.88 18.70 21.64
C VAL A 24 -19.28 18.37 20.19
N ASP A 25 -19.04 19.28 19.25
CA ASP A 25 -19.31 19.07 17.82
C ASP A 25 -18.42 17.95 17.24
N LEU A 26 -17.12 17.97 17.57
CA LEU A 26 -16.18 16.94 17.14
C LEU A 26 -16.49 15.55 17.75
N THR A 27 -16.95 15.52 19.01
CA THR A 27 -17.34 14.27 19.69
C THR A 27 -18.56 13.62 19.03
N SER A 28 -19.48 14.44 18.52
CA SER A 28 -20.67 13.98 17.81
C SER A 28 -20.31 13.39 16.44
N GLU A 29 -19.36 14.00 15.73
CA GLU A 29 -18.89 13.49 14.45
C GLU A 29 -18.09 12.19 14.60
N VAL A 30 -17.26 12.06 15.65
CA VAL A 30 -16.60 10.78 15.97
C VAL A 30 -17.63 9.69 16.25
N SER A 31 -18.70 10.00 16.97
CA SER A 31 -19.78 9.03 17.26
C SER A 31 -20.51 8.59 15.98
N ARG A 32 -20.74 9.51 15.04
CA ARG A 32 -21.30 9.21 13.72
C ARG A 32 -20.37 8.32 12.88
N LEU A 33 -19.08 8.62 12.88
CA LEU A 33 -18.08 7.82 12.17
C LEU A 33 -17.96 6.40 12.77
N GLN A 34 -18.00 6.26 14.09
CA GLN A 34 -18.00 4.95 14.75
C GLN A 34 -19.24 4.12 14.40
N ALA A 35 -20.42 4.74 14.35
CA ALA A 35 -21.64 4.07 13.91
C ALA A 35 -21.55 3.61 12.44
N LEU A 36 -20.94 4.42 11.57
CA LEU A 36 -20.73 4.08 10.16
C LEU A 36 -19.78 2.88 10.02
N VAL A 37 -18.68 2.86 10.76
CA VAL A 37 -17.74 1.72 10.79
C VAL A 37 -18.44 0.43 11.25
N ALA A 38 -19.25 0.50 12.31
CA ALA A 38 -20.02 -0.66 12.79
C ALA A 38 -21.00 -1.18 11.72
N SER A 39 -21.67 -0.28 10.98
CA SER A 39 -22.60 -0.66 9.92
C SER A 39 -21.90 -1.33 8.73
N LEU A 40 -20.70 -0.86 8.35
CA LEU A 40 -19.88 -1.46 7.30
C LEU A 40 -19.43 -2.86 7.70
N GLN A 41 -19.03 -3.05 8.96
CA GLN A 41 -18.62 -4.36 9.47
C GLN A 41 -19.78 -5.36 9.45
N ALA A 42 -20.98 -4.94 9.83
CA ALA A 42 -22.17 -5.79 9.76
C ALA A 42 -22.50 -6.20 8.31
N LYS A 43 -22.37 -5.27 7.36
CA LYS A 43 -22.62 -5.56 5.94
C LYS A 43 -21.60 -6.53 5.35
N LEU A 44 -20.34 -6.43 5.76
CA LEU A 44 -19.29 -7.39 5.36
C LEU A 44 -19.62 -8.80 5.86
N ASN A 45 -20.04 -8.91 7.13
CA ASN A 45 -20.42 -10.20 7.71
C ASN A 45 -21.64 -10.81 7.00
N GLN A 46 -22.63 -9.99 6.59
CA GLN A 46 -23.77 -10.48 5.81
C GLN A 46 -23.36 -11.00 4.42
N LEU A 47 -22.47 -10.31 3.71
CA LEU A 47 -21.98 -10.76 2.41
C LEU A 47 -21.19 -12.07 2.52
N LEU A 48 -20.43 -12.24 3.61
CA LEU A 48 -19.70 -13.48 3.87
C LEU A 48 -20.66 -14.67 4.00
N ASN A 49 -21.75 -14.51 4.77
CA ASN A 49 -22.75 -15.56 4.94
C ASN A 49 -23.47 -15.89 3.63
N GLN A 50 -23.77 -14.89 2.79
CA GLN A 50 -24.37 -15.11 1.48
C GLN A 50 -23.47 -15.92 0.53
N VAL A 51 -22.15 -15.76 0.60
CA VAL A 51 -21.22 -16.55 -0.22
C VAL A 51 -21.16 -18.01 0.24
N ILE A 52 -21.22 -18.24 1.56
CA ILE A 52 -21.19 -19.58 2.15
C ILE A 52 -22.46 -20.38 1.78
N GLU A 53 -23.64 -19.76 1.82
CA GLU A 53 -24.90 -20.43 1.46
C GLU A 53 -25.00 -20.81 -0.02
N ARG A 54 -24.29 -20.10 -0.91
CA ARG A 54 -24.22 -20.46 -2.34
C ARG A 54 -23.29 -21.63 -2.64
N ALA A 55 -22.38 -21.96 -1.74
CA ALA A 55 -21.41 -23.04 -1.93
C ALA A 55 -21.96 -24.44 -1.52
N THR A 56 -23.03 -24.51 -0.75
CA THR A 56 -23.55 -25.76 -0.16
C THR A 56 -24.59 -26.50 -1.03
N LEU A 57 -24.98 -25.99 -2.19
CA LEU A 57 -26.00 -26.60 -3.07
C LEU A 57 -25.43 -27.33 -4.32
N GLY A 58 -24.11 -27.54 -4.40
CA GLY A 58 -23.43 -27.86 -5.67
C GLY A 58 -22.64 -29.17 -5.79
N GLY A 59 -22.87 -30.22 -4.99
CA GLY A 59 -22.05 -31.43 -5.12
C GLY A 59 -22.61 -32.70 -4.50
N ALA A 60 -23.54 -33.36 -5.18
CA ALA A 60 -23.84 -34.78 -4.94
C ALA A 60 -22.84 -35.65 -5.73
N ALA A 61 -22.03 -36.42 -5.01
CA ALA A 61 -21.05 -37.35 -5.57
C ALA A 61 -21.73 -38.55 -6.25
N SER A 62 -21.26 -38.91 -7.44
CA SER A 62 -21.60 -40.16 -8.12
C SER A 62 -20.31 -40.96 -8.37
N PRO A 63 -20.26 -42.29 -8.14
CA PRO A 63 -19.02 -43.07 -8.14
C PRO A 63 -18.61 -43.56 -9.54
N LEU A 64 -17.31 -43.51 -9.85
CA LEU A 64 -16.71 -44.11 -11.05
C LEU A 64 -15.97 -45.43 -10.71
N PRO A 65 -15.97 -46.46 -11.58
CA PRO A 65 -15.18 -47.67 -11.40
C PRO A 65 -13.72 -47.52 -11.88
N GLN A 66 -12.84 -48.28 -11.21
CA GLN A 66 -11.38 -48.43 -11.38
C GLN A 66 -11.01 -48.98 -12.79
N THR A 67 -9.83 -48.84 -13.40
CA THR A 67 -8.40 -49.06 -13.04
C THR A 67 -7.54 -48.43 -14.17
N VAL A 68 -6.23 -48.15 -14.03
CA VAL A 68 -5.07 -48.99 -14.42
C VAL A 68 -3.77 -48.24 -14.01
N PRO A 69 -2.68 -48.92 -13.58
CA PRO A 69 -1.56 -48.30 -12.88
C PRO A 69 -0.33 -48.03 -13.77
N VAL A 70 0.41 -46.96 -13.49
CA VAL A 70 1.87 -46.87 -13.69
C VAL A 70 2.47 -45.83 -12.72
N SER A 71 3.26 -46.29 -11.75
CA SER A 71 4.19 -45.45 -10.98
C SER A 71 5.46 -45.21 -11.81
N PRO A 72 6.22 -44.10 -11.63
CA PRO A 72 7.26 -44.14 -10.59
C PRO A 72 7.65 -42.78 -9.94
N VAL A 73 8.41 -42.92 -8.84
CA VAL A 73 9.19 -41.92 -8.08
C VAL A 73 8.43 -41.12 -7.01
N ASN A 74 8.41 -41.69 -5.81
CA ASN A 74 8.11 -40.99 -4.57
C ASN A 74 9.24 -39.99 -4.25
N THR A 75 9.00 -38.70 -4.49
CA THR A 75 9.57 -37.67 -3.62
C THR A 75 8.79 -37.72 -2.30
N PRO A 76 9.42 -37.83 -1.12
CA PRO A 76 8.71 -37.68 0.14
C PRO A 76 8.24 -36.23 0.26
N SER A 77 7.04 -35.94 -0.25
CA SER A 77 6.29 -34.74 0.10
C SER A 77 5.92 -34.88 1.57
N LEU A 78 6.32 -33.91 2.40
CA LEU A 78 5.79 -33.77 3.74
C LEU A 78 4.26 -33.85 3.66
N PRO A 79 3.58 -34.65 4.50
CA PRO A 79 2.13 -34.66 4.53
C PRO A 79 1.67 -33.23 4.83
N ALA A 80 1.03 -32.59 3.87
CA ALA A 80 0.29 -31.37 4.11
C ALA A 80 -0.73 -31.72 5.19
N LEU A 81 -0.55 -31.17 6.39
CA LEU A 81 -1.62 -31.14 7.38
C LEU A 81 -2.75 -30.36 6.71
N GLY A 82 -3.70 -31.10 6.13
CA GLY A 82 -4.83 -30.54 5.41
C GLY A 82 -5.69 -29.76 6.39
N VAL A 83 -5.42 -28.46 6.52
CA VAL A 83 -6.36 -27.55 7.17
C VAL A 83 -7.48 -27.28 6.16
N SER A 84 -8.36 -28.27 5.99
CA SER A 84 -9.62 -28.11 5.27
C SER A 84 -10.44 -27.03 5.96
N GLY A 85 -10.68 -25.92 5.25
CA GLY A 85 -11.53 -24.83 5.72
C GLY A 85 -10.86 -23.45 5.76
N MET A 86 -9.54 -23.35 5.60
CA MET A 86 -8.90 -22.06 5.36
C MET A 86 -9.01 -21.71 3.88
N ASN A 87 -10.03 -20.92 3.52
CA ASN A 87 -10.10 -20.29 2.20
C ASN A 87 -9.03 -19.19 2.15
N PHE A 88 -7.81 -19.56 1.77
CA PHE A 88 -6.77 -18.58 1.52
C PHE A 88 -7.24 -17.70 0.35
N PRO A 89 -7.17 -16.37 0.48
CA PRO A 89 -7.40 -15.52 -0.68
C PRO A 89 -6.48 -16.01 -1.81
N PRO A 90 -7.00 -16.12 -3.05
CA PRO A 90 -6.19 -16.59 -4.17
C PRO A 90 -4.90 -15.76 -4.22
N GLU A 91 -3.76 -16.45 -4.19
CA GLU A 91 -2.47 -15.78 -4.20
C GLU A 91 -2.40 -14.86 -5.42
N PRO A 92 -1.87 -13.63 -5.29
CA PRO A 92 -1.74 -12.72 -6.42
C PRO A 92 -0.92 -13.38 -7.53
N LYS A 93 -1.56 -13.67 -8.67
CA LYS A 93 -0.90 -14.36 -9.78
C LYS A 93 0.17 -13.45 -10.40
N ARG A 94 1.44 -13.84 -10.32
CA ARG A 94 2.49 -13.23 -11.14
C ARG A 94 2.15 -13.40 -12.62
N SER A 95 2.24 -12.31 -13.36
CA SER A 95 2.00 -12.31 -14.80
C SER A 95 3.23 -12.83 -15.52
N THR A 96 3.01 -13.65 -16.54
CA THR A 96 4.04 -13.96 -17.55
C THR A 96 4.08 -12.92 -18.66
N THR A 97 3.08 -12.03 -18.71
CA THR A 97 2.91 -11.02 -19.76
C THR A 97 3.40 -9.66 -19.30
N THR A 98 2.99 -9.20 -18.11
CA THR A 98 3.52 -7.97 -17.51
C THR A 98 4.90 -8.23 -16.91
N PHE A 99 5.91 -7.53 -17.42
CA PHE A 99 7.30 -7.74 -17.04
C PHE A 99 8.10 -6.44 -17.12
N ILE A 100 8.95 -6.20 -16.12
CA ILE A 100 9.88 -5.07 -16.06
C ILE A 100 11.26 -5.55 -16.55
N GLU A 101 11.74 -4.94 -17.62
CA GLU A 101 13.07 -5.22 -18.18
C GLU A 101 14.15 -4.36 -17.52
N ASN A 102 13.91 -3.06 -17.36
CA ASN A 102 14.85 -2.16 -16.69
C ASN A 102 14.20 -0.89 -16.13
N LEU A 103 14.94 -0.23 -15.24
CA LEU A 103 14.65 1.10 -14.73
C LEU A 103 15.77 2.05 -15.19
N SER A 104 15.39 3.21 -15.73
CA SER A 104 16.33 4.24 -16.17
C SER A 104 15.96 5.61 -15.60
N PRO A 105 16.81 6.20 -14.74
CA PRO A 105 17.99 5.59 -14.13
C PRO A 105 17.62 4.45 -13.15
N SER A 106 18.60 3.61 -12.77
CA SER A 106 18.42 2.55 -11.75
C SER A 106 18.68 3.03 -10.32
N SER A 107 19.19 4.26 -10.17
CA SER A 107 19.40 4.93 -8.89
C SER A 107 19.27 6.44 -9.03
N GLY A 108 19.00 7.11 -7.91
CA GLY A 108 18.94 8.57 -7.88
C GLY A 108 18.34 9.12 -6.60
N PRO A 109 18.49 10.43 -6.34
CA PRO A 109 17.88 11.07 -5.19
C PRO A 109 16.36 11.20 -5.31
N VAL A 110 15.73 11.63 -4.22
CA VAL A 110 14.33 12.09 -4.26
C VAL A 110 14.17 13.16 -5.34
N GLY A 111 13.05 13.09 -6.07
CA GLY A 111 12.75 13.92 -7.23
C GLY A 111 13.21 13.34 -8.57
N THR A 112 13.96 12.23 -8.57
CA THR A 112 14.39 11.57 -9.81
C THR A 112 13.17 11.07 -10.60
N VAL A 113 13.11 11.42 -11.88
CA VAL A 113 12.14 10.85 -12.83
C VAL A 113 12.68 9.53 -13.34
N VAL A 114 11.99 8.44 -13.02
CA VAL A 114 12.38 7.08 -13.40
C VAL A 114 11.46 6.58 -14.51
N THR A 115 12.08 6.08 -15.57
CA THR A 115 11.40 5.39 -16.66
C THR A 115 11.52 3.89 -16.46
N ILE A 116 10.37 3.21 -16.40
CA ILE A 116 10.26 1.76 -16.40
C ILE A 116 10.12 1.30 -17.86
N LYS A 117 11.04 0.48 -18.34
CA LYS A 117 10.91 -0.22 -19.61
C LYS A 117 10.54 -1.67 -19.37
N GLY A 118 9.64 -2.19 -20.18
CA GLY A 118 9.13 -3.54 -20.06
C GLY A 118 8.11 -3.88 -21.12
N ARG A 119 7.22 -4.80 -20.77
CA ARG A 119 6.16 -5.29 -21.65
C ARG A 119 4.91 -5.63 -20.85
N GLY A 120 3.78 -5.70 -21.55
CA GLY A 120 2.48 -6.04 -20.97
C GLY A 120 1.85 -4.89 -20.16
N PHE A 121 2.36 -3.66 -20.27
CA PHE A 121 1.73 -2.53 -19.61
C PHE A 121 0.45 -2.14 -20.34
N THR A 122 -0.60 -1.88 -19.58
CA THR A 122 -1.91 -1.53 -20.14
C THR A 122 -1.92 -0.09 -20.64
N THR A 123 -2.51 0.12 -21.82
CA THR A 123 -2.63 1.47 -22.42
C THR A 123 -4.00 2.08 -22.21
N GLN A 124 -5.05 1.25 -22.10
CA GLN A 124 -6.43 1.68 -21.85
C GLN A 124 -6.75 1.70 -20.35
N SER A 125 -6.26 0.72 -19.60
CA SER A 125 -6.46 0.57 -18.15
C SER A 125 -5.36 1.29 -17.35
N PRO A 126 -5.63 1.70 -16.10
CA PRO A 126 -4.59 2.23 -15.23
C PRO A 126 -3.67 1.12 -14.71
N ASN A 127 -2.35 1.37 -14.76
CA ASN A 127 -1.36 0.55 -14.08
C ASN A 127 -1.13 1.12 -12.66
N THR A 128 -0.74 0.25 -11.73
CA THR A 128 -0.31 0.63 -10.38
C THR A 128 1.14 0.23 -10.19
N ILE A 129 1.99 1.19 -9.79
CA ILE A 129 3.39 0.94 -9.44
C ILE A 129 3.47 0.84 -7.93
N TYR A 130 4.02 -0.26 -7.43
CA TYR A 130 4.38 -0.41 -6.02
C TYR A 130 5.89 -0.26 -5.90
N ALA A 131 6.32 0.88 -5.37
CA ALA A 131 7.64 0.99 -4.78
C ALA A 131 7.52 0.62 -3.29
N SER A 132 8.53 0.01 -2.67
CA SER A 132 8.47 -0.48 -1.28
C SER A 132 7.88 0.48 -0.23
N TYR A 133 7.89 1.79 -0.50
CA TYR A 133 7.39 2.84 0.38
C TYR A 133 6.25 3.68 -0.22
N GLN A 134 5.92 3.49 -1.50
CA GLN A 134 4.94 4.32 -2.21
C GLN A 134 4.12 3.48 -3.20
N VAL A 135 2.82 3.72 -3.22
CA VAL A 135 1.92 3.15 -4.23
C VAL A 135 1.45 4.26 -5.16
N ILE A 136 1.75 4.13 -6.44
CA ILE A 136 1.42 5.10 -7.48
C ILE A 136 0.36 4.49 -8.39
N LYS A 137 -0.87 4.93 -8.23
CA LYS A 137 -2.03 4.43 -8.99
C LYS A 137 -2.26 5.29 -10.24
N GLY A 138 -2.92 4.72 -11.25
CA GLY A 138 -3.42 5.49 -12.38
C GLY A 138 -2.38 5.78 -13.46
N VAL A 139 -1.25 5.07 -13.47
CA VAL A 139 -0.18 5.32 -14.44
C VAL A 139 -0.56 4.69 -15.77
N LYS A 140 -0.70 5.51 -16.82
CA LYS A 140 -1.02 5.04 -18.17
C LYS A 140 0.26 4.85 -18.98
N SER A 141 0.37 3.71 -19.66
CA SER A 141 1.37 3.52 -20.71
C SER A 141 0.83 4.02 -22.04
N ARG A 142 1.64 4.67 -22.87
CA ARG A 142 1.23 5.10 -24.22
C ARG A 142 1.50 4.05 -25.30
N ASP A 143 2.50 3.21 -25.05
CA ASP A 143 3.07 2.25 -26.00
C ASP A 143 2.99 0.80 -25.48
N GLY A 144 2.49 0.59 -24.26
CA GLY A 144 2.41 -0.71 -23.59
C GLY A 144 3.75 -1.26 -23.09
N THR A 145 4.81 -0.46 -23.17
CA THR A 145 6.20 -0.86 -22.86
C THR A 145 6.92 0.13 -21.96
N THR A 146 6.39 1.35 -21.79
CA THR A 146 6.97 2.38 -20.92
C THR A 146 5.98 2.88 -19.88
N LEU A 147 6.50 3.09 -18.67
CA LEU A 147 5.82 3.81 -17.58
C LEU A 147 6.82 4.80 -16.97
N THR A 148 6.33 5.88 -16.40
CA THR A 148 7.17 6.88 -15.73
C THR A 148 6.62 7.20 -14.35
N PHE A 149 7.52 7.39 -13.39
CA PHE A 149 7.17 7.84 -12.05
C PHE A 149 8.26 8.71 -11.45
N ILE A 150 7.92 9.45 -10.40
CA ILE A 150 8.85 10.33 -9.69
C ILE A 150 9.15 9.70 -8.33
N VAL A 151 10.44 9.57 -8.01
CA VAL A 151 10.89 9.14 -6.68
C VAL A 151 10.46 10.20 -5.66
N SER A 152 9.56 9.83 -4.74
CA SER A 152 9.07 10.75 -3.72
C SER A 152 9.89 10.65 -2.45
N ALA A 153 9.81 11.67 -1.58
CA ALA A 153 10.40 11.59 -0.25
C ALA A 153 9.65 10.53 0.59
N PHE A 154 10.36 9.88 1.51
CA PHE A 154 9.68 9.11 2.55
C PHE A 154 9.03 10.09 3.51
N ASP A 155 7.69 10.06 3.58
CA ASP A 155 6.91 10.89 4.52
C ASP A 155 7.02 10.36 5.97
N ASN A 156 7.55 9.15 6.14
CA ASN A 156 7.70 8.46 7.40
C ASN A 156 9.09 8.66 8.02
N ASP A 157 9.11 8.85 9.34
CA ASP A 157 10.27 9.15 10.19
C ASP A 157 11.39 8.06 10.15
N PHE A 158 11.21 6.96 9.40
CA PHE A 158 12.16 5.85 9.32
C PHE A 158 13.18 5.96 8.17
N ALA A 159 12.86 6.73 7.12
CA ALA A 159 13.74 6.90 5.96
C ALA A 159 13.72 8.32 5.37
N GLY A 160 12.93 9.24 5.97
CA GLY A 160 12.86 10.62 5.52
C GLY A 160 14.09 11.47 5.88
N PRO A 161 14.15 12.73 5.39
CA PRO A 161 15.21 13.69 5.71
C PRO A 161 15.47 13.88 7.20
N LYS A 162 14.47 13.60 8.05
CA LYS A 162 14.56 13.68 9.51
C LYS A 162 15.54 12.69 10.14
N VAL A 163 15.67 11.46 9.60
CA VAL A 163 16.67 10.48 10.09
C VAL A 163 18.09 10.98 9.80
N PHE A 164 18.25 11.75 8.73
CA PHE A 164 19.55 12.26 8.30
C PHE A 164 19.90 13.64 8.87
N LYS A 165 19.04 14.26 9.69
CA LYS A 165 19.31 15.59 10.28
C LYS A 165 20.58 15.64 11.15
N ASN A 166 20.90 14.56 11.86
CA ASN A 166 22.07 14.50 12.76
C ASN A 166 23.24 13.73 12.15
N ARG A 167 23.26 13.58 10.82
CA ARG A 167 24.30 12.79 10.16
C ARG A 167 25.61 13.58 10.08
N PRO A 168 26.77 12.94 10.35
CA PRO A 168 28.07 13.52 10.05
C PRO A 168 28.13 13.94 8.57
N ALA A 169 28.65 15.14 8.31
CA ALA A 169 28.84 15.64 6.96
C ALA A 169 29.66 14.65 6.11
N GLY A 170 29.37 14.60 4.81
CA GLY A 170 30.19 13.86 3.84
C GLY A 170 29.88 12.37 3.64
N ARG A 171 28.79 11.82 4.19
CA ARG A 171 28.35 10.46 3.83
C ARG A 171 27.03 10.47 3.06
N THR A 172 27.00 9.73 1.95
CA THR A 172 25.79 9.42 1.17
C THR A 172 25.11 8.18 1.74
N VAL A 173 23.77 8.13 1.79
CA VAL A 173 23.02 6.89 2.12
C VAL A 173 22.35 6.40 0.86
N SER A 174 22.42 5.09 0.63
CA SER A 174 21.75 4.40 -0.46
C SER A 174 20.77 3.40 0.12
N LEU A 175 19.51 3.48 -0.30
CA LEU A 175 18.44 2.59 0.13
C LEU A 175 17.94 1.78 -1.07
N PRO A 176 18.09 0.44 -1.07
CA PRO A 176 17.54 -0.41 -2.12
C PRO A 176 16.03 -0.55 -1.93
N LEU A 177 15.27 -0.38 -3.01
CA LEU A 177 13.82 -0.43 -3.02
C LEU A 177 13.35 -1.33 -4.14
N ILE A 178 12.34 -2.14 -3.84
CA ILE A 178 11.70 -3.01 -4.81
C ILE A 178 10.59 -2.23 -5.51
N VAL A 179 10.57 -2.34 -6.84
CA VAL A 179 9.57 -1.79 -7.74
C VAL A 179 8.86 -2.95 -8.43
N THR A 180 7.53 -2.94 -8.36
CA THR A 180 6.65 -3.85 -9.12
C THR A 180 5.54 -3.05 -9.79
N VAL A 181 5.00 -3.62 -10.87
CA VAL A 181 3.88 -3.08 -11.62
C VAL A 181 2.74 -4.08 -11.57
N GLN A 182 1.53 -3.59 -11.26
CA GLN A 182 0.30 -4.35 -11.31
C GLN A 182 -0.67 -3.71 -12.30
N ASN A 183 -1.32 -4.56 -13.10
CA ASN A 183 -2.44 -4.18 -13.96
C ASN A 183 -3.44 -5.35 -14.08
N ASP A 184 -4.37 -5.26 -15.03
CA ASP A 184 -5.38 -6.29 -15.29
C ASP A 184 -4.77 -7.64 -15.76
N THR A 185 -3.58 -7.62 -16.39
CA THR A 185 -2.86 -8.82 -16.82
C THR A 185 -2.05 -9.48 -15.70
N GLY A 186 -1.96 -8.84 -14.52
CA GLY A 186 -1.33 -9.37 -13.31
C GLY A 186 -0.20 -8.50 -12.75
N ILE A 187 0.71 -9.13 -12.01
CA ILE A 187 1.83 -8.47 -11.31
C ILE A 187 3.15 -8.81 -11.99
N SER A 188 4.04 -7.83 -12.17
CA SER A 188 5.37 -8.00 -12.73
C SER A 188 6.33 -8.77 -11.81
N ASN A 189 7.55 -9.00 -12.30
CA ASN A 189 8.71 -9.27 -11.45
C ASN A 189 9.07 -8.09 -10.54
N ASP A 190 9.93 -8.36 -9.58
CA ASP A 190 10.56 -7.39 -8.70
C ASP A 190 11.79 -6.78 -9.40
N MET A 191 11.90 -5.46 -9.38
CA MET A 191 13.06 -4.74 -9.89
C MET A 191 13.60 -3.79 -8.83
N MET A 192 14.93 -3.71 -8.69
CA MET A 192 15.55 -2.89 -7.66
C MET A 192 15.86 -1.48 -8.18
N PHE A 193 15.46 -0.47 -7.42
CA PHE A 193 15.87 0.92 -7.58
C PHE A 193 16.59 1.38 -6.31
N THR A 194 17.70 2.11 -6.45
CA THR A 194 18.44 2.63 -5.29
C THR A 194 18.18 4.11 -5.08
N VAL A 195 17.49 4.47 -4.00
CA VAL A 195 17.32 5.89 -3.62
C VAL A 195 18.56 6.39 -2.91
N THR A 196 19.05 7.55 -3.32
CA THR A 196 20.29 8.16 -2.80
C THR A 196 19.99 9.42 -2.01
N TYR A 197 20.44 9.47 -0.76
CA TYR A 197 20.40 10.68 0.07
C TYR A 197 21.79 11.30 0.08
N PRO A 198 21.99 12.44 -0.60
CA PRO A 198 23.26 13.15 -0.52
C PRO A 198 23.48 13.62 0.93
N ALA A 199 24.75 13.77 1.32
CA ALA A 199 25.07 14.36 2.60
C ALA A 199 24.45 15.77 2.69
N PRO A 200 23.90 16.18 3.84
CA PRO A 200 23.53 17.57 4.03
C PRO A 200 24.78 18.43 3.86
N ILE A 201 24.71 19.40 2.95
CA ILE A 201 25.71 20.45 2.84
C ILE A 201 25.40 21.43 3.96
N TYR A 202 26.21 21.45 5.02
CA TYR A 202 26.13 22.52 6.00
C TYR A 202 26.72 23.76 5.32
N GLU A 203 25.85 24.64 4.84
CA GLU A 203 26.28 25.97 4.44
C GLU A 203 26.75 26.70 5.70
N PRO A 204 28.03 27.12 5.78
CA PRO A 204 28.50 27.85 6.94
C PRO A 204 27.63 29.09 7.09
N GLN A 205 27.00 29.24 8.25
CA GLN A 205 26.36 30.49 8.62
C GLN A 205 27.50 31.49 8.85
N ILE A 206 27.79 32.32 7.84
CA ILE A 206 28.79 33.39 7.91
C ILE A 206 28.16 34.60 8.61
#